data_AF-A0A318JP66-F1
#
_entry.id   AF-A0A318JP66-F1
#
_cell.length_a   1.000
_cell.length_b   1.000
_cell.length_c   1.000
_cell.angle_alpha   90.00
_cell.angle_beta   90.00
_cell.angle_gamma   90.00
#
_symmetry.space_group_name_H-M   'P 1'
#
loop_
_entity.id
_entity.type
_entity.pdbx_description
1 polymer ?
#
loop_
_entity_poly.entity_id
_entity_poly.type
_entity_poly.pdbx_seq_one_letter_code
_entity_poly.pdbx_strand_id
1 'polypeptide(L)' 'MSGADGYNEALFTTIRLEEFVPINHLLRPIRAWLNEALTKIDARFSAMYEADV' A
#
# COMPACT_ATOMS: atom_id res chain seq x y z
N MET A 1 -13.48 -20.69 33.33
CA MET A 1 -12.51 -21.46 32.52
C MET A 1 -12.13 -20.56 31.36
N SER A 2 -11.00 -19.86 31.47
CA SER A 2 -10.53 -18.95 30.42
C SER A 2 -10.07 -19.81 29.23
N GLY A 3 -10.74 -19.67 28.09
CA GLY A 3 -10.47 -20.42 26.88
C GLY A 3 -9.05 -20.20 26.39
N ALA A 4 -8.44 -21.26 25.85
CA ALA A 4 -7.08 -21.31 25.36
C ALA A 4 -6.70 -20.07 24.54
N ASP A 5 -5.48 -19.56 24.80
CA ASP A 5 -4.85 -18.50 24.04
C ASP A 5 -4.62 -19.00 22.61
N GLY A 6 -5.56 -18.67 21.71
CA GLY A 6 -5.50 -19.06 20.32
C GLY A 6 -4.37 -18.31 19.63
N TYR A 7 -3.27 -19.00 19.40
CA TYR A 7 -2.12 -18.50 18.64
C TYR A 7 -2.60 -17.93 17.29
N ASN A 8 -2.45 -16.61 17.12
CA ASN A 8 -2.94 -15.87 15.96
C ASN A 8 -1.80 -15.73 14.94
N GLU A 9 -1.64 -16.76 14.08
CA GLU A 9 -0.49 -16.90 13.16
C GLU A 9 -0.37 -15.87 12.04
N ALA A 10 -1.30 -14.92 11.90
CA ALA A 10 -1.14 -13.84 10.92
C ALA A 10 -1.99 -12.61 11.29
N LEU A 11 -1.54 -11.84 12.29
CA LEU A 11 -2.17 -10.56 12.62
C LEU A 11 -2.09 -9.53 11.48
N PHE A 12 -1.20 -9.74 10.49
CA PHE A 12 -1.07 -8.90 9.32
C PHE A 12 -0.86 -9.74 8.07
N THR A 13 -1.80 -9.65 7.13
CA THR A 13 -1.61 -10.17 5.77
C THR A 13 -0.92 -9.11 4.94
N THR A 14 0.33 -9.33 4.55
CA THR A 14 0.98 -8.50 3.53
C THR A 14 0.47 -8.94 2.16
N ILE A 15 -0.62 -8.30 1.70
CA ILE A 15 -1.18 -8.55 0.37
C ILE A 15 -0.27 -7.87 -0.65
N ARG A 16 0.47 -8.68 -1.42
CA ARG A 16 1.28 -8.18 -2.54
C ARG A 16 0.40 -8.08 -3.78
N LEU A 17 0.26 -6.88 -4.32
CA LEU A 17 -0.59 -6.64 -5.48
C LEU A 17 -0.16 -7.50 -6.70
N GLU A 18 1.11 -7.88 -6.75
CA GLU A 18 1.66 -8.78 -7.77
C GLU A 18 1.05 -10.18 -7.76
N GLU A 19 0.63 -10.66 -6.59
CA GLU A 19 0.11 -12.01 -6.39
C GLU A 19 -1.41 -12.09 -6.68
N PHE A 20 -2.11 -10.95 -6.60
CA PHE A 20 -3.58 -10.90 -6.78
C PHE A 20 -4.02 -10.37 -8.14
N VAL A 21 -3.19 -9.56 -8.82
CA VAL A 21 -3.58 -8.92 -10.08
C VAL A 21 -2.83 -9.57 -11.23
N PRO A 22 -3.50 -10.28 -12.16
CA PRO A 22 -2.84 -10.85 -13.33
C PRO A 22 -2.11 -9.79 -14.18
N ILE A 23 -1.07 -10.21 -14.90
CA ILE A 23 -0.22 -9.31 -15.70
C ILE A 23 -1.02 -8.49 -16.73
N ASN A 24 -2.05 -9.09 -17.32
CA ASN A 24 -2.90 -8.45 -18.34
C ASN A 24 -4.18 -7.84 -17.78
N HIS A 25 -4.24 -7.57 -16.48
CA HIS A 25 -5.42 -7.03 -15.84
C HIS A 25 -5.53 -5.51 -16.04
N LEU A 26 -6.76 -5.02 -16.27
CA LEU A 26 -7.05 -3.60 -16.52
C LEU A 26 -6.67 -2.67 -15.35
N LEU A 27 -6.48 -3.21 -14.14
CA LEU A 27 -6.02 -2.45 -12.97
C LEU A 27 -4.51 -2.15 -12.99
N ARG A 28 -3.70 -2.89 -13.77
CA ARG A 28 -2.25 -2.68 -13.85
C ARG A 28 -1.90 -1.31 -14.47
N PRO A 29 -2.51 -0.89 -15.59
CA PRO A 29 -2.34 0.47 -16.12
C PRO A 29 -2.76 1.57 -15.13
N ILE A 30 -3.87 1.36 -14.41
CA ILE A 30 -4.38 2.34 -13.44
C ILE A 30 -3.36 2.57 -12.31
N ARG A 31 -2.69 1.52 -11.83
CA ARG A 31 -1.60 1.66 -10.85
C ARG A 31 -0.46 2.52 -11.39
N ALA A 32 -0.08 2.33 -12.66
CA ALA A 32 0.99 3.12 -13.26
C ALA A 32 0.64 4.61 -13.31
N TRP A 33 -0.59 4.95 -13.72
CA TRP A 33 -1.07 6.34 -13.75
C TRP A 33 -1.13 6.96 -12.35
N LEU A 34 -1.62 6.19 -11.36
CA LEU A 34 -1.67 6.67 -9.98
C LEU A 34 -0.28 6.95 -9.44
N ASN A 35 0.67 6.04 -9.66
CA ASN A 35 2.07 6.23 -9.23
C ASN A 35 2.69 7.47 -9.89
N GLU A 36 2.46 7.66 -11.20
CA GLU A 36 2.95 8.86 -11.90
C GLU A 36 2.34 10.15 -11.34
N ALA A 37 1.04 10.15 -11.03
CA ALA A 37 0.37 11.28 -10.40
C ALA A 37 0.94 11.55 -9.00
N LEU A 38 1.17 10.52 -8.19
CA LEU A 38 1.76 10.65 -6.86
C LEU A 38 3.18 11.22 -6.92
N THR A 39 4.03 10.76 -7.84
CA THR A 39 5.38 11.32 -8.04
C THR A 39 5.34 12.82 -8.38
N LYS A 40 4.35 13.27 -9.15
CA LYS A 40 4.19 14.70 -9.47
C LYS A 40 3.81 15.55 -8.25
N ILE A 41 3.16 14.96 -7.25
CA ILE A 41 2.72 15.67 -6.04
C ILE A 41 3.73 15.50 -4.89
N ASP A 42 4.65 14.54 -5.00
CA ASP A 42 5.68 14.20 -4.01
C ASP A 42 6.44 15.43 -3.50
N ALA A 43 7.03 16.22 -4.41
CA ALA A 43 7.79 17.42 -4.05
C ALA A 43 6.97 18.46 -3.24
N ARG A 44 5.66 18.54 -3.51
CA ARG A 44 4.77 19.43 -2.77
C ARG A 44 4.46 18.89 -1.38
N PHE A 45 4.31 17.58 -1.23
CA PHE A 45 4.17 16.95 0.07
C PHE A 45 5.46 17.07 0.89
N SER A 46 6.63 16.86 0.29
CA SER A 46 7.92 17.05 0.98
C SER A 46 8.08 18.47 1.53
N ALA A 47 7.74 19.48 0.74
CA ALA A 47 7.80 20.88 1.18
C ALA A 47 6.82 21.19 2.34
N MET A 48 5.67 20.50 2.43
CA MET A 48 4.75 20.65 3.57
C MET A 48 5.32 20.06 4.86
N TYR A 49 6.05 18.95 4.78
CA TYR A 49 6.68 18.32 5.94
C TYR A 49 7.96 19.06 6.39
N GLU A 50 8.72 19.65 5.46
CA GLU A 50 9.88 20.49 5.81
C GLU A 50 9.49 21.81 6.48
N ALA A 51 8.30 22.34 6.20
CA ALA A 51 7.80 23.56 6.82
C ALA A 51 7.40 23.40 8.30
N ASP A 52 7.34 22.16 8.80
CA ASP A 52 6.91 21.81 10.17
C ASP A 52 8.08 21.34 11.07
N VAL A 53 9.34 21.54 10.64
CA VAL A 53 10.58 21.24 11.39
C VAL A 53 11.32 22.51 11.80
#